data_AF-A0A8I1PIZ0-F1
#
_entry.id   AF-A0A8I1PIZ0-F1
#
_cell.length_a   1.000
_cell.length_b   1.000
_cell.length_c   1.000
_cell.angle_alpha   90.00
_cell.angle_beta   90.00
_cell.angle_gamma   90.00
#
_symmetry.space_group_name_H-M   'P 1'
#
loop_
_entity.id
_entity.type
_entity.pdbx_description
1 polymer ?
#
loop_
_entity_poly.entity_id
_entity_poly.type
_entity_poly.pdbx_seq_one_letter_code
_entity_poly.pdbx_strand_id
1 'polypeptide(L)'
;MEWSDAFVATGEGPGVFAVVPGHRQAVLDWIARRRPPLVVAREVGSPPVDAWVVLDGGILRTHRHRRQLGCDHGAPDRHPEDEVGGNEVVPAPGMRIIGWAALRLVAGDLDVGLPAGPLPGEPSAPVDLTSLRRRYRATSASDAAVVEQAELLASCTDAQMLRWVSTALAATAPPMAVPDLRVV
;
A
#
# COMPACT_ATOMS: atom_id res chain seq x y z
N MET A 1 -9.60 19.23 6.25
CA MET A 1 -8.34 18.73 5.67
C MET A 1 -8.73 17.92 4.46
N GLU A 2 -8.22 18.29 3.28
CA GLU A 2 -8.53 17.57 2.06
C GLU A 2 -7.67 16.30 2.00
N TRP A 3 -8.19 15.22 1.42
CA TRP A 3 -7.43 13.96 1.35
C TRP A 3 -6.09 14.08 0.61
N SER A 4 -6.00 14.99 -0.36
CA SER A 4 -4.76 15.29 -1.09
C SER A 4 -3.65 15.86 -0.20
N ASP A 5 -3.98 16.43 0.96
CA ASP A 5 -3.00 16.94 1.93
C ASP A 5 -2.30 15.79 2.69
N ALA A 6 -2.94 14.62 2.75
CA ALA A 6 -2.48 13.44 3.48
C ALA A 6 -2.02 12.30 2.57
N PHE A 7 -2.67 12.14 1.41
CA PHE A 7 -2.49 11.03 0.50
C PHE A 7 -2.36 11.52 -0.95
N VAL A 8 -1.32 11.06 -1.64
CA VAL A 8 -1.05 11.44 -3.03
C VAL A 8 -1.11 10.19 -3.90
N ALA A 9 -1.97 10.18 -4.91
CA ALA A 9 -1.99 9.10 -5.89
C ALA A 9 -0.62 8.99 -6.56
N THR A 10 -0.08 7.77 -6.59
CA THR A 10 1.24 7.51 -7.17
C THR A 10 1.10 6.95 -8.58
N GLY A 11 2.15 7.08 -9.39
CA GLY A 11 2.28 6.35 -10.64
C GLY A 11 2.78 4.91 -10.47
N GLU A 12 2.92 4.42 -9.23
CA GLU A 12 3.53 3.11 -8.91
C GLU A 12 2.60 1.94 -9.23
N GLY A 13 1.28 2.17 -9.28
CA GLY A 13 0.30 1.16 -9.63
C GLY A 13 -1.13 1.61 -9.34
N PRO A 14 -2.14 0.84 -9.77
CA PRO A 14 -3.54 1.16 -9.48
C PRO A 14 -3.80 1.14 -7.97
N GLY A 15 -4.50 2.17 -7.47
CA GLY A 15 -4.87 2.26 -6.06
C GLY A 15 -3.69 2.40 -5.09
N VAL A 16 -2.51 2.84 -5.56
CA VAL A 16 -1.34 3.08 -4.70
C VAL A 16 -1.23 4.57 -4.38
N PHE A 17 -1.25 4.90 -3.09
CA PHE A 17 -1.23 6.27 -2.59
C PHE A 17 -0.07 6.48 -1.62
N ALA A 18 0.78 7.47 -1.84
CA ALA A 18 1.84 7.84 -0.93
C ALA A 18 1.27 8.64 0.25
N VAL A 19 1.71 8.32 1.46
CA VAL A 19 1.39 9.10 2.67
C VAL A 19 2.38 10.25 2.79
N VAL A 20 1.85 11.48 2.79
CA VAL A 20 2.61 12.72 2.95
C VAL A 20 3.40 12.67 4.26
N PRO A 21 4.69 13.08 4.29
CA PRO A 21 5.54 12.96 5.48
C PRO A 21 4.92 13.44 6.80
N GLY A 22 4.21 14.57 6.80
CA GLY A 22 3.55 15.12 7.99
C GLY A 22 2.42 14.27 8.56
N HIS A 23 1.85 13.35 7.77
CA HIS A 23 0.72 12.50 8.16
C HIS A 23 1.11 11.06 8.50
N ARG A 24 2.38 10.69 8.29
CA ARG A 24 2.87 9.33 8.56
C ARG A 24 2.70 8.92 10.02
N GLN A 25 2.89 9.85 10.96
CA GLN A 25 2.71 9.56 12.38
C GLN A 25 1.25 9.25 12.70
N ALA A 26 0.29 9.99 12.13
CA ALA A 26 -1.13 9.71 12.33
C ALA A 26 -1.53 8.31 11.83
N VAL A 27 -0.97 7.88 10.70
CA VAL A 27 -1.16 6.52 10.18
C VAL A 27 -0.51 5.48 11.08
N LEU A 28 0.70 5.73 11.62
CA LEU A 28 1.34 4.84 12.60
C LEU A 28 0.51 4.72 13.89
N ASP A 29 -0.04 5.83 14.39
CA ASP A 29 -0.92 5.82 15.55
C ASP A 29 -2.22 5.05 15.27
N TRP A 30 -2.76 5.16 14.05
CA TRP A 30 -3.89 4.35 13.60
C TRP A 30 -3.53 2.86 13.59
N ILE A 31 -2.38 2.49 13.04
CA ILE A 31 -1.85 1.11 13.05
C ILE A 31 -1.72 0.61 14.50
N ALA A 32 -1.16 1.42 15.40
CA ALA A 32 -0.98 1.04 16.81
C ALA A 32 -2.33 0.77 17.52
N ARG A 33 -3.36 1.55 17.20
CA ARG A 33 -4.72 1.39 17.74
C ARG A 33 -5.46 0.20 17.13
N ARG A 34 -5.35 0.00 15.82
CA ARG A 34 -6.10 -1.01 15.06
C ARG A 34 -5.42 -2.38 15.03
N ARG A 35 -4.09 -2.41 15.18
CA ARG A 35 -3.23 -3.60 15.11
C ARG A 35 -3.53 -4.50 13.90
N PRO A 36 -3.49 -3.96 12.67
CA PRO A 36 -3.63 -4.79 11.47
C PRO A 36 -2.55 -5.91 11.45
N PRO A 37 -2.86 -7.05 10.81
CA PRO A 37 -1.88 -8.11 10.59
C PRO A 37 -0.61 -7.56 9.92
N LEU A 38 0.56 -7.94 10.43
CA LEU A 38 1.85 -7.37 10.05
C LEU A 38 2.81 -8.48 9.60
N VAL A 39 3.47 -8.27 8.47
CA VAL A 39 4.67 -9.01 8.05
C VAL A 39 5.81 -8.03 7.85
N VAL A 40 6.99 -8.40 8.35
CA VAL A 40 8.22 -7.61 8.21
C VAL A 40 9.22 -8.40 7.38
N ALA A 41 9.64 -7.83 6.25
CA ALA A 41 10.67 -8.40 5.38
C ALA A 41 12.01 -7.66 5.56
N ARG A 42 13.09 -8.45 5.63
CA ARG A 42 14.47 -7.99 5.86
C ARG A 42 15.43 -8.75 4.95
N GLU A 43 15.18 -8.69 3.65
CA GLU A 43 16.05 -9.34 2.67
C GLU A 43 17.42 -8.67 2.59
N VAL A 44 18.46 -9.48 2.44
CA VAL A 44 19.83 -8.98 2.32
C VAL A 44 19.97 -8.21 1.01
N GLY A 45 20.44 -6.98 1.08
CA GLY A 45 20.62 -6.11 -0.09
C GLY A 45 19.40 -5.28 -0.49
N SER A 46 18.26 -5.48 0.19
CA SER A 46 17.00 -4.78 -0.06
C SER A 46 16.65 -3.83 1.10
N PRO A 47 15.94 -2.70 0.85
CA PRO A 47 15.38 -1.91 1.92
C PRO A 47 14.47 -2.78 2.78
N PRO A 48 14.52 -2.64 4.11
CA PRO A 48 13.51 -3.24 4.94
C PRO A 48 12.11 -2.78 4.62
N VAL A 49 11.16 -3.70 4.74
CA VAL A 49 9.75 -3.46 4.46
C VAL A 49 8.90 -3.92 5.63
N ASP A 50 8.02 -3.04 6.11
CA ASP A 50 6.93 -3.42 7.00
C ASP A 50 5.62 -3.35 6.21
N ALA A 51 4.85 -4.44 6.21
CA ALA A 51 3.59 -4.54 5.48
C ALA A 51 2.44 -4.88 6.42
N TRP A 52 1.39 -4.06 6.41
CA TRP A 52 0.17 -4.28 7.17
C TRP A 52 -1.00 -4.57 6.24
N VAL A 53 -1.77 -5.61 6.52
CA VAL A 53 -2.99 -5.92 5.75
C VAL A 53 -4.16 -5.08 6.22
N VAL A 54 -4.82 -4.45 5.26
CA VAL A 54 -6.03 -3.65 5.49
C VAL A 54 -7.02 -3.98 4.37
N LEU A 55 -8.03 -4.79 4.69
CA LEU A 55 -9.04 -5.25 3.73
C LEU A 55 -8.37 -5.95 2.52
N ASP A 56 -8.81 -5.64 1.30
CA ASP A 56 -8.30 -6.10 0.00
C ASP A 56 -6.97 -5.43 -0.42
N GLY A 57 -6.30 -4.74 0.50
CA GLY A 57 -4.99 -4.14 0.26
C GLY A 57 -4.18 -4.00 1.53
N GLY A 58 -3.50 -2.86 1.71
CA GLY A 58 -2.65 -2.71 2.88
C GLY A 58 -1.90 -1.39 2.98
N ILE A 59 -1.02 -1.35 3.98
CA ILE A 59 -0.08 -0.25 4.21
C ILE A 59 1.32 -0.83 4.07
N LEU A 60 2.14 -0.20 3.24
CA LEU A 60 3.55 -0.57 3.05
C LEU A 60 4.43 0.54 3.59
N ARG A 61 5.41 0.21 4.42
CA ARG A 61 6.47 1.13 4.83
C ARG A 61 7.82 0.60 4.37
N THR A 62 8.42 1.30 3.42
CA THR A 62 9.79 1.05 2.97
C THR A 62 10.75 1.93 3.75
N HIS A 63 11.72 1.31 4.41
CA HIS A 63 12.73 2.02 5.18
C HIS A 63 13.86 2.52 4.29
N ARG A 64 14.62 3.50 4.76
CA ARG A 64 15.83 3.94 4.06
C ARG A 64 16.83 2.78 4.03
N HIS A 65 17.20 2.34 2.84
CA HIS A 65 18.33 1.44 2.68
C HIS A 65 19.62 2.23 2.90
N ARG A 66 20.30 1.99 4.03
CA ARG A 66 21.66 2.53 4.22
C ARG A 66 22.62 1.53 3.59
N ARG A 67 22.99 1.72 2.31
CA ARG A 67 24.21 1.10 1.78
C ARG A 67 25.38 1.66 2.61
N GLN A 68 26.15 0.78 3.24
CA GLN A 68 27.38 1.17 3.91
C GLN A 68 28.39 1.53 2.81
N LEU A 69 28.75 2.82 2.68
CA LEU A 69 29.86 3.22 1.81
C LEU A 69 31.12 2.47 2.26
N GLY A 70 31.74 1.72 1.35
CA GLY A 70 32.97 0.97 1.61
C GLY A 70 32.85 -0.55 1.69
N CYS A 71 31.66 -1.12 1.47
CA CYS A 71 31.48 -2.57 1.30
C CYS A 71 31.44 -3.00 -0.18
N ASP A 72 31.87 -2.15 -1.11
CA ASP A 72 32.07 -2.52 -2.50
C ASP A 72 33.29 -3.44 -2.55
N HIS A 73 33.05 -4.76 -2.50
CA HIS A 73 34.06 -5.76 -2.77
C HIS A 73 34.39 -5.74 -4.27
N GLY A 74 35.14 -4.74 -4.71
CA GLY A 74 35.82 -4.71 -6.00
C GLY A 74 34.91 -4.91 -7.22
N ALA A 75 33.74 -4.29 -7.26
CA ALA A 75 33.06 -4.14 -8.55
C ALA A 75 33.93 -3.23 -9.43
N PRO A 76 34.34 -3.65 -10.64
CA PRO A 76 35.15 -2.82 -11.51
C PRO A 76 34.41 -1.52 -11.81
N ASP A 77 35.17 -0.42 -11.92
CA ASP A 77 34.69 0.93 -12.23
C ASP A 77 33.60 0.85 -13.31
N ARG A 78 32.34 1.10 -12.91
CA ARG A 78 31.25 1.25 -13.86
C ARG A 78 31.49 2.53 -14.62
N HIS A 79 31.78 2.40 -15.92
CA HIS A 79 31.82 3.54 -16.83
C HIS A 79 30.42 4.17 -16.91
N PRO A 80 30.31 5.50 -17.03
CA PRO A 80 29.03 6.22 -17.13
C PRO A 80 28.19 5.88 -18.39
N GLU A 81 28.58 4.87 -19.15
CA GLU A 81 27.96 4.42 -20.40
C GLU A 81 27.20 3.09 -20.22
N ASP A 82 27.31 2.43 -19.06
CA ASP A 82 26.58 1.20 -18.69
C ASP A 82 25.13 1.47 -18.21
N GLU A 83 24.58 2.67 -18.42
CA GLU A 83 23.16 2.97 -18.20
C GLU A 83 22.28 2.39 -19.32
N VAL A 84 22.34 1.07 -19.52
CA VAL A 84 21.35 0.34 -20.30
C VAL A 84 20.22 -0.10 -19.37
N GLY A 85 19.19 0.74 -19.28
CA GLY A 85 17.79 0.28 -19.27
C GLY A 85 17.27 -0.59 -18.12
N GLY A 86 17.84 -0.49 -16.91
CA GLY A 86 17.25 -1.09 -15.71
C GLY A 86 16.44 -0.05 -14.93
N ASN A 87 15.14 0.05 -15.20
CA ASN A 87 14.19 0.89 -14.45
C ASN A 87 13.90 0.31 -13.04
N GLU A 88 14.94 -0.14 -12.33
CA GLU A 88 14.87 -0.74 -11.01
C GLU A 88 14.89 0.39 -9.96
N VAL A 89 13.86 1.23 -10.03
CA VAL A 89 13.66 2.31 -9.08
C VAL A 89 13.15 1.68 -7.80
N VAL A 90 14.07 1.37 -6.89
CA VAL A 90 13.76 1.04 -5.49
C VAL A 90 12.73 2.07 -4.99
N PRO A 91 11.62 1.67 -4.35
CA PRO A 91 10.55 2.57 -4.02
C PRO A 91 11.13 3.56 -3.02
N ALA A 92 10.98 4.85 -3.32
CA ALA A 92 11.50 5.90 -2.44
C ALA A 92 11.06 5.60 -0.99
N PRO A 93 11.98 5.67 -0.01
CA PRO A 93 11.66 5.40 1.39
C PRO A 93 10.43 6.19 1.84
N GLY A 94 9.45 5.52 2.41
CA GLY A 94 8.17 6.14 2.67
C GLY A 94 7.09 5.17 3.08
N MET A 95 5.87 5.67 3.10
CA MET A 95 4.68 4.90 3.45
C MET A 95 3.67 5.01 2.31
N ARG A 96 3.10 3.88 1.91
CA ARG A 96 2.09 3.76 0.86
C ARG A 96 0.85 3.09 1.44
N ILE A 97 -0.32 3.55 1.03
CA ILE A 97 -1.58 2.84 1.17
C ILE A 97 -1.90 2.22 -0.18
N ILE A 98 -2.23 0.93 -0.19
CA ILE A 98 -2.50 0.12 -1.37
C ILE A 98 -3.95 -0.34 -1.28
N GLY A 99 -4.73 -0.05 -2.31
CA GLY A 99 -6.15 -0.37 -2.40
C GLY A 99 -7.05 0.80 -1.97
N TRP A 100 -8.12 1.04 -2.73
CA TRP A 100 -9.06 2.13 -2.45
C TRP A 100 -9.86 1.91 -1.17
N ALA A 101 -10.24 0.66 -0.87
CA ALA A 101 -10.94 0.35 0.37
C ALA A 101 -10.06 0.57 1.62
N ALA A 102 -8.76 0.23 1.53
CA ALA A 102 -7.78 0.52 2.57
C ALA A 102 -7.63 2.03 2.79
N LEU A 103 -7.50 2.81 1.70
CA LEU A 103 -7.44 4.27 1.77
C LEU A 103 -8.70 4.87 2.40
N ARG A 104 -9.89 4.44 1.95
CA ARG A 104 -11.18 4.92 2.49
C ARG A 104 -11.31 4.62 3.97
N LEU A 105 -10.93 3.43 4.42
CA LEU A 105 -10.96 3.07 5.84
C LEU A 105 -10.00 3.92 6.68
N VAL A 106 -8.74 4.03 6.25
CA VAL A 106 -7.70 4.77 7.00
C VAL A 106 -8.04 6.26 7.05
N ALA A 107 -8.35 6.86 5.90
CA ALA A 107 -8.72 8.28 5.84
C ALA A 107 -9.99 8.56 6.65
N GLY A 108 -11.02 7.73 6.54
CA GLY A 108 -12.26 7.89 7.29
C GLY A 108 -12.11 7.70 8.81
N ASP A 109 -11.14 6.90 9.25
CA ASP A 109 -10.80 6.77 10.68
C ASP A 109 -9.88 7.88 11.19
N LEU A 110 -9.16 8.56 10.29
CA LEU A 110 -8.33 9.74 10.59
C LEU A 110 -9.09 11.06 10.42
N ASP A 111 -10.39 11.00 10.10
CA ASP A 111 -11.24 12.16 9.81
C ASP A 111 -10.69 13.05 8.67
N VAL A 112 -10.06 12.41 7.68
CA VAL A 112 -9.57 13.05 6.46
C VAL A 112 -10.69 13.05 5.41
N GLY A 113 -11.03 14.23 4.89
CA GLY A 113 -12.13 14.41 3.95
C GLY A 113 -11.84 13.78 2.58
N LEU A 114 -12.43 12.62 2.31
CA LEU A 114 -12.41 11.98 0.99
C LEU A 114 -13.62 12.41 0.15
N PRO A 115 -13.50 12.41 -1.19
CA PRO A 115 -14.63 12.64 -2.07
C PRO A 115 -15.70 11.55 -1.87
N ALA A 116 -16.96 11.98 -1.93
CA ALA A 116 -18.12 11.08 -1.95
C ALA A 116 -18.20 10.27 -3.25
N GLY A 117 -17.62 10.79 -4.34
CA GLY A 117 -17.44 10.09 -5.61
C GLY A 117 -16.23 9.16 -5.62
N PRO A 118 -15.99 8.47 -6.76
CA PRO A 118 -14.84 7.59 -6.92
C PRO A 118 -13.53 8.38 -6.83
N LEU A 119 -12.52 7.75 -6.24
CA LEU A 119 -11.14 8.21 -6.24
C LEU A 119 -10.51 7.98 -7.63
N PRO A 120 -9.35 8.59 -7.92
CA PRO A 120 -8.63 8.33 -9.17
C PRO A 120 -8.42 6.83 -9.40
N GLY A 121 -8.94 6.34 -10.53
CA GLY A 121 -8.87 4.94 -10.93
C GLY A 121 -9.77 3.96 -10.15
N GLU A 122 -10.59 4.43 -9.21
CA GLU A 122 -11.47 3.58 -8.42
C GLU A 122 -12.66 3.06 -9.26
N PRO A 123 -12.96 1.74 -9.22
CA PRO A 123 -14.17 1.19 -9.82
C PRO A 123 -15.47 1.80 -9.24
N SER A 124 -16.53 1.82 -10.06
CA SER A 124 -17.58 2.86 -10.06
C SER A 124 -18.60 2.96 -8.90
N ALA A 125 -18.32 2.43 -7.71
CA ALA A 125 -19.09 2.79 -6.51
C ALA A 125 -18.24 2.64 -5.24
N PRO A 126 -18.02 3.72 -4.48
CA PRO A 126 -17.30 3.62 -3.23
C PRO A 126 -18.15 2.95 -2.15
N VAL A 127 -17.60 1.94 -1.48
CA VAL A 127 -18.25 1.30 -0.33
C VAL A 127 -18.27 2.27 0.85
N ASP A 128 -19.40 2.33 1.53
CA ASP A 128 -19.57 3.22 2.69
C ASP A 128 -18.63 2.81 3.84
N LEU A 129 -18.20 3.81 4.62
CA LEU A 129 -17.23 3.63 5.69
C LEU A 129 -17.70 2.67 6.79
N THR A 130 -19.02 2.55 7.02
CA THR A 130 -19.58 1.65 8.03
C THR A 130 -19.41 0.20 7.59
N SER A 131 -19.68 -0.09 6.32
CA SER A 131 -19.44 -1.40 5.72
C SER A 131 -17.95 -1.76 5.72
N LEU A 132 -17.06 -0.81 5.37
CA LEU A 132 -15.61 -1.04 5.43
C LEU A 132 -15.14 -1.38 6.86
N ARG A 133 -15.60 -0.64 7.87
CA ARG A 133 -15.30 -0.91 9.28
C ARG A 133 -15.81 -2.28 9.72
N ARG A 134 -17.00 -2.68 9.26
CA ARG A 134 -17.56 -4.01 9.56
C ARG A 134 -16.70 -5.12 8.95
N ARG A 135 -16.36 -5.01 7.65
CA ARG A 135 -15.48 -5.97 6.98
C ARG A 135 -14.14 -6.08 7.69
N TYR A 136 -13.51 -4.95 8.01
CA TYR A 136 -12.22 -4.91 8.69
C TYR A 136 -12.25 -5.60 10.06
N ARG A 137 -13.32 -5.43 10.84
CA ARG A 137 -13.50 -6.12 12.12
C ARG A 137 -13.72 -7.63 11.97
N ALA A 138 -14.27 -8.06 10.84
CA ALA A 138 -14.48 -9.48 10.54
C ALA A 138 -13.20 -10.17 10.02
N THR A 139 -12.19 -9.40 9.61
CA THR A 139 -10.90 -9.93 9.15
C THR A 139 -10.16 -10.60 10.31
N SER A 140 -9.87 -11.90 10.18
CA SER A 140 -9.03 -12.62 11.13
C SER A 140 -7.57 -12.51 10.73
N ALA A 141 -6.69 -12.20 11.68
CA ALA A 141 -5.24 -12.14 11.46
C ALA A 141 -4.62 -13.52 11.17
N SER A 142 -5.32 -14.60 11.53
CA SER A 142 -4.88 -15.99 11.29
C SER A 142 -5.45 -16.60 10.01
N ASP A 143 -6.23 -15.83 9.23
CA ASP A 143 -6.76 -16.27 7.95
C ASP A 143 -5.60 -16.44 6.95
N ALA A 144 -5.54 -17.58 6.26
CA ALA A 144 -4.48 -17.88 5.30
C ALA A 144 -4.41 -16.82 4.18
N ALA A 145 -5.55 -16.32 3.70
CA ALA A 145 -5.57 -15.30 2.65
C ALA A 145 -4.99 -13.96 3.13
N VAL A 146 -5.19 -13.63 4.42
CA VAL A 146 -4.64 -12.43 5.05
C VAL A 146 -3.14 -12.56 5.23
N VAL A 147 -2.65 -13.73 5.65
CA VAL A 147 -1.21 -13.98 5.78
C VAL A 147 -0.54 -13.90 4.41
N GLU A 148 -1.09 -14.58 3.40
CA GLU A 148 -0.56 -14.57 2.03
C GLU A 148 -0.50 -13.14 1.47
N GLN A 149 -1.55 -12.33 1.65
CA GLN A 149 -1.54 -10.94 1.23
C GLN A 149 -0.47 -10.11 1.96
N ALA A 150 -0.27 -10.34 3.26
CA ALA A 150 0.75 -9.63 4.03
C ALA A 150 2.16 -9.96 3.53
N GLU A 151 2.43 -11.23 3.25
CA GLU A 151 3.69 -11.71 2.68
C GLU A 151 3.92 -11.15 1.27
N LEU A 152 2.89 -11.15 0.42
CA LEU A 152 2.93 -10.58 -0.92
C LEU A 152 3.22 -9.08 -0.92
N LEU A 153 2.64 -8.34 0.03
CA LEU A 153 2.95 -6.93 0.21
C LEU A 153 4.39 -6.74 0.72
N ALA A 154 4.84 -7.56 1.67
CA ALA A 154 6.17 -7.44 2.25
C ALA A 154 7.30 -7.74 1.25
N SER A 155 7.05 -8.54 0.22
CA SER A 155 8.00 -8.83 -0.86
C SER A 155 8.15 -7.69 -1.88
N CYS A 156 7.31 -6.63 -1.81
CA CYS A 156 7.41 -5.47 -2.70
C CYS A 156 8.64 -4.60 -2.36
N THR A 157 9.83 -5.00 -2.84
CA THR A 157 11.09 -4.27 -2.63
C THR A 157 11.45 -3.28 -3.73
N ASP A 158 10.71 -3.27 -4.85
CA ASP A 158 10.85 -2.35 -5.99
C ASP A 158 9.49 -1.86 -6.54
N ALA A 159 9.51 -0.81 -7.36
CA ALA A 159 8.31 -0.20 -7.93
C ALA A 159 7.60 -1.09 -8.97
N GLN A 160 8.31 -2.00 -9.64
CA GLN A 160 7.73 -2.92 -10.60
C GLN A 160 6.94 -4.03 -9.88
N MET A 161 7.51 -4.63 -8.83
CA MET A 161 6.80 -5.58 -7.98
C MET A 161 5.56 -4.94 -7.35
N LEU A 162 5.69 -3.72 -6.83
CA LEU A 162 4.55 -2.99 -6.28
C LEU A 162 3.46 -2.76 -7.34
N ARG A 163 3.83 -2.45 -8.59
CA ARG A 163 2.88 -2.32 -9.71
C ARG A 163 2.13 -3.63 -9.97
N TRP A 164 2.83 -4.75 -10.02
CA TRP A 164 2.22 -6.06 -10.28
C TRP A 164 1.29 -6.48 -9.15
N VAL A 165 1.75 -6.37 -7.89
CA VAL A 165 0.95 -6.72 -6.72
C VAL A 165 -0.29 -5.85 -6.62
N SER A 166 -0.15 -4.52 -6.75
CA SER A 166 -1.31 -3.61 -6.73
C SER A 166 -2.29 -3.87 -7.86
N THR A 167 -1.82 -4.24 -9.05
CA THR A 167 -2.68 -4.63 -10.18
C THR A 167 -3.44 -5.92 -9.88
N ALA A 168 -2.77 -6.93 -9.33
CA ALA A 168 -3.41 -8.19 -8.95
C ALA A 168 -4.49 -7.98 -7.87
N LEU A 169 -4.18 -7.20 -6.83
CA LEU A 169 -5.13 -6.86 -5.76
C LEU A 169 -6.33 -6.06 -6.30
N ALA A 170 -6.09 -5.11 -7.21
CA ALA A 170 -7.17 -4.35 -7.84
C ALA A 170 -8.09 -5.24 -8.70
N ALA A 171 -7.56 -6.30 -9.31
CA ALA A 171 -8.33 -7.24 -10.13
C ALA A 171 -9.13 -8.26 -9.29
N THR A 172 -8.64 -8.62 -8.09
CA THR A 172 -9.31 -9.56 -7.19
C THR A 172 -10.22 -8.89 -6.16
N ALA A 173 -10.15 -7.56 -6.05
CA ALA A 173 -11.04 -6.79 -5.18
C ALA A 173 -12.50 -7.15 -5.50
N PRO A 174 -13.31 -7.52 -4.48
CA PRO A 174 -14.70 -7.87 -4.71
C PRO A 174 -15.42 -6.69 -5.39
N PRO A 175 -16.31 -6.95 -6.38
CA PRO A 175 -17.06 -5.88 -7.01
C PRO A 175 -17.80 -5.09 -5.94
N MET A 176 -17.46 -3.81 -5.80
CA MET A 176 -17.89 -2.93 -4.71
C MET A 176 -19.37 -2.50 -4.80
N ALA A 177 -20.14 -3.09 -5.72
CA ALA A 177 -21.59 -3.02 -5.75
C ALA A 177 -22.21 -4.21 -6.52
N VAL A 178 -23.14 -4.92 -5.89
CA VAL A 178 -24.31 -5.44 -6.59
C VAL A 178 -25.43 -4.45 -6.24
N PRO A 179 -26.01 -3.70 -7.20
CA PRO A 179 -27.24 -2.98 -6.91
C PRO A 179 -28.32 -3.99 -6.51
N ASP A 180 -28.97 -3.76 -5.36
CA ASP A 180 -30.18 -4.48 -4.97
C ASP A 180 -31.17 -4.46 -6.14
N LEU A 181 -31.28 -5.57 -6.86
CA LEU A 181 -32.42 -5.84 -7.72
C LEU A 181 -33.61 -6.07 -6.78
N ARG A 182 -34.27 -4.98 -6.38
CA ARG A 182 -35.65 -5.04 -5.89
C ARG A 182 -36.51 -5.58 -7.02
N VAL A 183 -36.85 -6.86 -6.93
CA VAL A 183 -37.93 -7.44 -7.72
C VAL A 183 -39.23 -6.86 -7.18
N VAL A 184 -39.97 -6.19 -8.07
CA VAL A 184 -41.33 -5.68 -7.89
C VAL A 184 -42.32 -6.83 -8.02
#